data_AF-A0A1L5NZN4-F1
#
_entry.id   AF-A0A1L5NZN4-F1
#
_cell.length_a   1.000
_cell.length_b   1.000
_cell.length_c   1.000
_cell.angle_alpha   90.00
_cell.angle_beta   90.00
_cell.angle_gamma   90.00
#
_symmetry.space_group_name_H-M   'P 1'
#
loop_
_entity.id
_entity.type
_entity.pdbx_description
1 polymer ?
#
loop_
_entity_poly.entity_id
_entity_poly.type
_entity_poly.pdbx_seq_one_letter_code
_entity_poly.pdbx_strand_id
1 'polypeptide(L)'
;MLSRVIRRFWNDHHGYVIALTLIAMPLLLGFSLLVIDVGRSSNLHTDLQSAVDAMALAGARELDGRDDAIDRADAAIEKIANSAAFSGGGNGMSLGSYITVSYDPGNDAGSTVIVKYLKSIPAQDDDDIDLDTMEAENSNEASYAWVVAKEQAMQTIFPIPVGFTRDTVNVSADAVAVYRVSACDVTPMFICNPFEPVGNTSETASEDAAEALHTNFAAGNLYGVQIELHSTSASNPGPGNFGFLRTPLGNGAAVLAEALATGNPGTCYTRDSLDTETGAKAGPIEDGVNTRFGFYGSIGSKTDPRYRPAQNVRSAQTASEKGKDACKAYDPVKVGDIVGDPAKALPLGYGAAMTSLSGGKISSGNNWQYTTYWNVAQGTAAPSVSTILSTSSSYPQQAAGTPSQPSAYDVYRYELANPALISHASANGETGTPATGGQCYGGPDLADYTAAEYGDRREIFSAIVNCGYEQSVGHLNGHKATRAVAFARMFLTKPAIKDASERYLSLEMIDITGKGGRGTLDEFLREEAELVR
;
A
#
# COMPACT_ATOMS: atom_id res chain seq x y z
N MET A 1 -52.47 -31.76 82.10
CA MET A 1 -52.19 -30.66 81.14
C MET A 1 -50.82 -30.78 80.49
N LEU A 2 -49.76 -31.14 81.23
CA LEU A 2 -48.40 -31.33 80.69
C LEU A 2 -48.31 -32.30 79.50
N SER A 3 -48.98 -33.46 79.54
CA SER A 3 -48.92 -34.47 78.46
C SER A 3 -49.52 -34.00 77.13
N ARG A 4 -50.51 -33.10 77.16
CA ARG A 4 -51.08 -32.48 75.96
C ARG A 4 -50.15 -31.42 75.37
N VAL A 5 -49.45 -30.67 76.21
CA VAL A 5 -48.46 -29.67 75.77
C VAL A 5 -47.25 -30.35 75.15
N ILE A 6 -46.76 -31.44 75.75
CA ILE A 6 -45.62 -32.22 75.25
C ILE A 6 -45.97 -32.91 73.91
N ARG A 7 -47.16 -33.52 73.77
CA ARG A 7 -47.60 -34.06 72.47
C ARG A 7 -47.78 -32.98 71.40
N ARG A 8 -48.23 -31.78 71.79
CA ARG A 8 -48.40 -30.66 70.86
C ARG A 8 -47.06 -30.13 70.36
N PHE A 9 -46.03 -30.09 71.21
CA PHE A 9 -44.66 -29.74 70.82
C PHE A 9 -43.99 -30.82 69.94
N TRP A 10 -44.22 -32.11 70.25
CA TRP A 10 -43.65 -33.22 69.48
C TRP A 10 -44.29 -33.40 68.10
N ASN A 11 -45.58 -33.06 67.96
CA ASN A 11 -46.30 -32.99 66.69
C ASN A 11 -46.20 -31.61 66.01
N ASP A 12 -45.39 -30.69 66.54
CA ASP A 12 -45.23 -29.35 65.96
C ASP A 12 -44.28 -29.41 64.76
N HIS A 13 -44.84 -29.44 63.55
CA HIS A 13 -44.08 -29.48 62.29
C HIS A 13 -43.87 -28.08 61.70
N HIS A 14 -44.32 -27.02 62.37
CA HIS A 14 -44.18 -25.64 61.87
C HIS A 14 -42.72 -25.16 61.81
N GLY A 15 -41.77 -25.85 62.47
CA GLY A 15 -40.33 -25.50 62.47
C GLY A 15 -39.52 -26.06 61.29
N TYR A 16 -40.06 -27.00 60.50
CA TYR A 16 -39.32 -27.60 59.37
C TYR A 16 -38.97 -26.57 58.30
N VAL A 17 -39.88 -25.61 58.06
CA VAL A 17 -39.66 -24.51 57.12
C VAL A 17 -38.43 -23.69 57.51
N ILE A 18 -38.23 -23.43 58.81
CA ILE A 18 -37.10 -22.65 59.35
C ILE A 18 -35.77 -23.37 59.06
N ALA A 19 -35.71 -24.68 59.32
CA ALA A 19 -34.52 -25.49 59.06
C ALA A 19 -34.17 -25.52 57.56
N LEU A 20 -35.18 -25.70 56.69
CA LEU A 20 -35.00 -25.66 55.25
C LEU A 20 -34.51 -24.28 54.79
N THR A 21 -35.10 -23.18 55.28
CA THR A 21 -34.68 -21.81 54.92
C THR A 21 -33.28 -21.48 55.41
N LEU A 22 -32.88 -21.93 56.60
CA LEU A 22 -31.54 -21.69 57.14
C LEU A 22 -30.43 -22.33 56.30
N ILE A 23 -30.73 -23.42 55.59
CA ILE A 23 -29.78 -24.12 54.72
C ILE A 23 -29.89 -23.59 53.29
N ALA A 24 -31.11 -23.46 52.77
CA ALA A 24 -31.34 -23.09 51.37
C ALA A 24 -30.99 -21.61 51.10
N MET A 25 -31.30 -20.69 52.02
CA MET A 25 -31.10 -19.26 51.79
C MET A 25 -29.61 -18.90 51.63
N PRO A 26 -28.68 -19.34 52.51
CA PRO A 26 -27.25 -19.08 52.30
C PRO A 26 -26.71 -19.74 51.03
N LEU A 27 -27.19 -20.93 50.66
CA LEU A 27 -26.76 -21.63 49.46
C LEU A 27 -27.20 -20.89 48.18
N LEU A 28 -28.45 -20.41 48.14
CA LEU A 28 -28.97 -19.60 47.04
C LEU A 28 -28.26 -18.24 46.94
N LEU A 29 -28.00 -17.59 48.06
CA LEU A 29 -27.25 -16.33 48.10
C LEU A 29 -25.79 -16.54 47.64
N GLY A 30 -25.12 -17.58 48.13
CA GLY A 30 -23.78 -17.93 47.71
C GLY A 30 -23.70 -18.17 46.20
N PHE A 31 -24.63 -18.96 45.64
CA PHE A 31 -24.67 -19.19 44.19
C PHE A 31 -24.95 -17.91 43.41
N SER A 32 -25.80 -17.01 43.93
CA SER A 32 -26.08 -15.72 43.31
C SER A 32 -24.83 -14.83 43.25
N LEU A 33 -24.02 -14.81 44.31
CA LEU A 33 -22.76 -14.06 44.34
C LEU A 33 -21.72 -14.64 43.37
N LEU A 34 -21.63 -15.97 43.26
CA LEU A 34 -20.76 -16.61 42.28
C LEU A 34 -21.14 -16.21 40.84
N VAL A 35 -22.44 -16.20 40.52
CA VAL A 35 -22.93 -15.77 39.19
C VAL A 35 -22.59 -14.31 38.93
N ILE A 36 -22.69 -13.44 39.94
CA ILE A 36 -22.30 -12.02 39.82
C ILE A 36 -20.80 -11.89 39.51
N ASP A 37 -19.94 -12.63 40.21
CA ASP A 37 -18.50 -12.58 39.95
C ASP A 37 -18.15 -13.08 38.56
N VAL A 38 -18.76 -14.19 38.11
CA VAL A 38 -18.57 -14.67 36.73
C VAL A 38 -19.03 -13.63 35.71
N GLY A 39 -20.16 -12.96 35.97
CA GLY A 39 -20.65 -11.88 35.12
C GLY A 39 -19.69 -10.69 35.07
N ARG A 40 -19.14 -10.29 36.22
CA ARG A 40 -18.16 -9.21 36.31
C ARG A 40 -16.84 -9.57 35.62
N SER A 41 -16.30 -10.77 35.82
CA SER A 41 -15.07 -11.21 35.15
C SER A 41 -15.26 -11.30 33.64
N SER A 42 -16.43 -11.79 33.19
CA SER A 42 -16.75 -11.85 31.76
C SER A 42 -16.84 -10.44 31.15
N ASN A 43 -17.47 -9.48 31.84
CA ASN A 43 -17.54 -8.10 31.35
C ASN A 43 -16.15 -7.43 31.34
N LEU A 44 -15.35 -7.60 32.40
CA LEU A 44 -13.98 -7.10 32.45
C LEU A 44 -13.16 -7.67 31.28
N HIS A 45 -13.27 -8.97 31.03
CA HIS A 45 -12.58 -9.60 29.89
C HIS A 45 -13.06 -9.05 28.55
N THR A 46 -14.37 -8.89 28.33
CA THR A 46 -14.92 -8.31 27.09
C THR A 46 -14.47 -6.87 26.87
N ASP A 47 -14.43 -6.04 27.91
CA ASP A 47 -13.94 -4.67 27.81
C ASP A 47 -12.43 -4.63 27.49
N LEU A 48 -11.64 -5.51 28.13
CA LEU A 48 -10.21 -5.63 27.83
C LEU A 48 -9.98 -6.14 26.40
N GLN A 49 -10.74 -7.14 25.94
CA GLN A 49 -10.66 -7.68 24.58
C GLN A 49 -10.95 -6.58 23.55
N SER A 50 -12.06 -5.86 23.73
CA SER A 50 -12.42 -4.75 22.83
C SER A 50 -11.33 -3.66 22.78
N ALA A 51 -10.65 -3.43 23.90
CA ALA A 51 -9.56 -2.46 23.96
C ALA A 51 -8.31 -2.94 23.23
N VAL A 52 -7.86 -4.18 23.47
CA VAL A 52 -6.66 -4.74 22.80
C VAL A 52 -6.91 -4.97 21.32
N ASP A 53 -8.12 -5.36 20.90
CA ASP A 53 -8.50 -5.49 19.48
C ASP A 53 -8.35 -4.14 18.76
N ALA A 54 -8.91 -3.07 19.34
CA ALA A 54 -8.83 -1.73 18.77
C ALA A 54 -7.38 -1.22 18.70
N MET A 55 -6.57 -1.51 19.73
CA MET A 55 -5.15 -1.16 19.77
C MET A 55 -4.34 -1.96 18.74
N ALA A 56 -4.55 -3.27 18.64
CA ALA A 56 -3.88 -4.12 17.67
C ALA A 56 -4.21 -3.68 16.25
N LEU A 57 -5.48 -3.42 15.93
CA LEU A 57 -5.90 -2.91 14.62
C LEU A 57 -5.28 -1.54 14.30
N ALA A 58 -5.23 -0.63 15.28
CA ALA A 58 -4.62 0.69 15.11
C ALA A 58 -3.11 0.60 14.86
N GLY A 59 -2.40 -0.25 15.63
CA GLY A 59 -0.97 -0.49 15.46
C GLY A 59 -0.67 -1.17 14.13
N ALA A 60 -1.38 -2.24 13.81
CA ALA A 60 -1.20 -2.98 12.57
C ALA A 60 -1.45 -2.11 11.33
N ARG A 61 -2.39 -1.17 11.37
CA ARG A 61 -2.63 -0.25 10.25
C ARG A 61 -1.39 0.52 9.81
N GLU A 62 -0.48 0.82 10.73
CA GLU A 62 0.71 1.62 10.46
C GLU A 62 1.92 0.77 9.99
N LEU A 63 1.80 -0.57 10.01
CA LEU A 63 2.87 -1.52 9.66
C LEU A 63 3.01 -1.75 8.15
N ASP A 64 3.31 -0.69 7.42
CA ASP A 64 3.44 -0.69 5.96
C ASP A 64 4.83 -1.08 5.42
N GLY A 65 5.74 -1.48 6.32
CA GLY A 65 7.11 -1.87 5.99
C GLY A 65 8.06 -0.70 5.75
N ARG A 66 7.68 0.55 6.04
CA ARG A 66 8.61 1.69 6.07
C ARG A 66 9.48 1.69 7.32
N ASP A 67 10.56 2.48 7.28
CA ASP A 67 11.56 2.53 8.36
C ASP A 67 11.03 3.20 9.65
N ASP A 68 9.93 3.94 9.59
CA ASP A 68 9.25 4.61 10.71
C ASP A 68 7.92 3.93 11.10
N ALA A 69 7.63 2.74 10.57
CA ALA A 69 6.34 2.07 10.75
C ALA A 69 6.00 1.77 12.22
N ILE A 70 6.96 1.30 13.01
CA ILE A 70 6.78 1.05 14.45
C ILE A 70 6.54 2.35 15.22
N ASP A 71 7.27 3.42 14.90
CA ASP A 71 7.10 4.72 15.57
C ASP A 71 5.69 5.29 15.32
N ARG A 72 5.18 5.13 14.08
CA ARG A 72 3.80 5.51 13.76
C ARG A 72 2.77 4.62 14.46
N ALA A 73 3.02 3.31 14.51
CA ALA A 73 2.16 2.35 15.20
C ALA A 73 2.03 2.68 16.69
N ASP A 74 3.14 2.97 17.38
CA ASP A 74 3.14 3.36 18.78
C ASP A 74 2.31 4.65 18.99
N ALA A 75 2.54 5.66 18.14
CA ALA A 75 1.80 6.92 18.19
C ALA A 75 0.30 6.79 17.84
N ALA A 76 -0.08 5.76 17.08
CA ALA A 76 -1.46 5.44 16.77
C ALA A 76 -2.14 4.73 17.96
N ILE A 77 -1.47 3.74 18.56
CA ILE A 77 -1.98 3.00 19.72
C ILE A 77 -2.14 3.92 20.94
N GLU A 78 -1.20 4.83 21.20
CA GLU A 78 -1.25 5.77 22.32
C GLU A 78 -2.51 6.67 22.28
N LYS A 79 -3.05 6.95 21.09
CA LYS A 79 -4.28 7.74 20.90
C LYS A 79 -5.57 6.95 21.16
N ILE A 80 -5.49 5.63 21.28
CA ILE A 80 -6.65 4.78 21.55
C ILE A 80 -6.99 4.86 23.04
N ALA A 81 -8.15 5.42 23.34
CA ALA A 81 -8.67 5.52 24.70
C ALA A 81 -9.84 4.54 24.89
N ASN A 82 -9.60 3.49 25.67
CA ASN A 82 -10.64 2.55 26.10
C ASN A 82 -10.69 2.47 27.63
N SER A 83 -11.80 1.94 28.16
CA SER A 83 -11.96 1.72 29.59
C SER A 83 -12.53 0.34 29.87
N ALA A 84 -12.07 -0.28 30.96
CA ALA A 84 -12.60 -1.56 31.41
C ALA A 84 -13.20 -1.46 32.81
N ALA A 85 -14.38 -2.07 33.00
CA ALA A 85 -15.10 -2.05 34.27
C ALA A 85 -14.72 -3.23 35.18
N PHE A 86 -15.05 -3.09 36.47
CA PHE A 86 -14.96 -4.15 37.49
C PHE A 86 -13.55 -4.57 37.93
N SER A 87 -12.48 -3.89 37.46
CA SER A 87 -11.12 -4.11 37.95
C SER A 87 -10.97 -3.65 39.42
N GLY A 88 -10.08 -4.30 40.15
CA GLY A 88 -9.83 -4.08 41.57
C GLY A 88 -10.98 -4.54 42.46
N GLY A 89 -11.17 -3.81 43.56
CA GLY A 89 -12.16 -4.13 44.59
C GLY A 89 -11.72 -3.65 45.96
N GLY A 90 -12.55 -3.88 46.97
CA GLY A 90 -12.21 -3.65 48.37
C GLY A 90 -13.01 -4.56 49.29
N ASN A 91 -12.67 -4.58 50.59
CA ASN A 91 -13.37 -5.39 51.58
C ASN A 91 -14.91 -5.18 51.53
N GLY A 92 -15.66 -6.28 51.44
CA GLY A 92 -17.12 -6.28 51.38
C GLY A 92 -17.66 -6.54 49.96
N MET A 93 -18.90 -6.12 49.69
CA MET A 93 -19.57 -6.32 48.40
C MET A 93 -19.22 -5.23 47.37
N SER A 94 -17.93 -4.94 47.18
CA SER A 94 -17.49 -3.96 46.18
C SER A 94 -17.63 -4.52 44.76
N LEU A 95 -18.18 -3.72 43.85
CA LEU A 95 -18.27 -4.10 42.42
C LEU A 95 -16.98 -3.84 41.65
N GLY A 96 -15.98 -3.18 42.25
CA GLY A 96 -14.74 -2.78 41.58
C GLY A 96 -14.80 -1.36 41.01
N SER A 97 -13.88 -1.06 40.10
CA SER A 97 -13.64 0.26 39.54
C SER A 97 -13.47 0.22 38.02
N TYR A 98 -13.52 1.39 37.40
CA TYR A 98 -13.14 1.56 35.99
C TYR A 98 -11.64 1.85 35.91
N ILE A 99 -10.98 1.22 34.97
CA ILE A 99 -9.60 1.53 34.59
C ILE A 99 -9.57 2.08 33.17
N THR A 100 -8.60 2.95 32.88
CA THR A 100 -8.27 3.32 31.50
C THR A 100 -7.30 2.30 30.96
N VAL A 101 -7.63 1.69 29.83
CA VAL A 101 -6.71 0.82 29.10
C VAL A 101 -5.88 1.71 28.19
N SER A 102 -4.61 1.89 28.54
CA SER A 102 -3.68 2.80 27.85
C SER A 102 -2.34 2.14 27.59
N TYR A 103 -1.69 2.63 26.53
CA TYR A 103 -0.33 2.32 26.15
C TYR A 103 0.50 3.60 26.14
N ASP A 104 1.70 3.54 26.72
CA ASP A 104 2.73 4.56 26.64
C ASP A 104 4.06 3.85 26.32
N PRO A 105 4.60 3.99 25.10
CA PRO A 105 5.83 3.32 24.67
C PRO A 105 7.04 3.70 25.53
N GLY A 106 7.04 4.89 26.14
CA GLY A 106 8.09 5.37 27.04
C GLY A 106 7.91 4.96 28.50
N ASN A 107 6.78 4.38 28.87
CA ASN A 107 6.43 4.04 30.25
C ASN A 107 5.62 2.75 30.35
N ASP A 108 6.29 1.61 30.21
CA ASP A 108 5.67 0.30 30.39
C ASP A 108 5.01 0.16 31.78
N ALA A 109 5.63 0.66 32.85
CA ALA A 109 5.07 0.57 34.20
C ALA A 109 3.75 1.33 34.36
N GLY A 110 3.54 2.40 33.59
CA GLY A 110 2.28 3.16 33.52
C GLY A 110 1.29 2.61 32.50
N SER A 111 1.71 1.70 31.63
CA SER A 111 0.87 1.08 30.61
C SER A 111 0.04 -0.05 31.20
N THR A 112 -1.21 -0.13 30.75
CA THR A 112 -2.12 -1.24 31.07
C THR A 112 -1.95 -2.42 30.11
N VAL A 113 -1.30 -2.17 28.98
CA VAL A 113 -1.02 -3.17 27.94
C VAL A 113 0.49 -3.28 27.68
N ILE A 114 0.89 -4.38 27.03
CA ILE A 114 2.18 -4.60 26.42
C ILE A 114 1.95 -4.68 24.92
N VAL A 115 2.74 -3.97 24.13
CA VAL A 115 2.69 -4.00 22.66
C VAL A 115 3.98 -4.60 22.14
N LYS A 116 3.86 -5.54 21.21
CA LYS A 116 4.96 -6.21 20.52
C LYS A 116 4.70 -6.26 19.02
N TYR A 117 5.76 -6.09 18.23
CA TYR A 117 5.69 -6.14 16.78
C TYR A 117 6.34 -7.41 16.26
N LEU A 118 5.64 -8.16 15.40
CA LEU A 118 6.08 -9.48 14.94
C LEU A 118 6.28 -9.48 13.42
N LYS A 119 7.25 -10.28 12.95
CA LYS A 119 7.48 -10.55 11.51
C LYS A 119 6.71 -11.75 11.00
N SER A 120 6.29 -12.64 11.89
CA SER A 120 5.49 -13.83 11.59
C SER A 120 4.67 -14.25 12.81
N ILE A 121 3.69 -15.11 12.61
CA ILE A 121 2.91 -15.75 13.67
C ILE A 121 2.93 -17.28 13.49
N PRO A 122 2.65 -18.08 14.54
CA PRO A 122 2.53 -19.52 14.41
C PRO A 122 1.46 -19.94 13.39
N ALA A 123 1.60 -21.12 12.80
CA ALA A 123 0.66 -21.61 11.79
C ALA A 123 -0.67 -22.10 12.38
N GLN A 124 -0.73 -22.33 13.70
CA GLN A 124 -1.94 -22.72 14.43
C GLN A 124 -2.15 -21.72 15.56
N ASP A 125 -3.40 -21.31 15.78
CA ASP A 125 -3.74 -20.28 16.78
C ASP A 125 -3.49 -20.75 18.22
N ASP A 126 -3.50 -22.07 18.45
CA ASP A 126 -3.24 -22.70 19.74
C ASP A 126 -1.74 -22.72 20.12
N ASP A 127 -0.84 -22.44 19.18
CA ASP A 127 0.59 -22.40 19.44
C ASP A 127 1.00 -21.05 20.06
N ASP A 128 1.94 -21.10 21.01
CA ASP A 128 2.47 -19.90 21.65
C ASP A 128 3.30 -19.07 20.67
N ILE A 129 3.27 -17.74 20.83
CA ILE A 129 4.12 -16.82 20.06
C ILE A 129 5.51 -16.83 20.68
N ASP A 130 6.49 -17.36 19.94
CA ASP A 130 7.89 -17.37 20.34
C ASP A 130 8.58 -16.06 19.94
N LEU A 131 8.72 -15.14 20.89
CA LEU A 131 9.35 -13.84 20.67
C LEU A 131 10.82 -13.94 20.22
N ASP A 132 11.54 -15.01 20.55
CA ASP A 132 12.93 -15.16 20.13
C ASP A 132 13.07 -15.34 18.61
N THR A 133 12.04 -15.87 17.95
CA THR A 133 12.04 -16.15 16.51
C THR A 133 11.08 -15.29 15.70
N MET A 134 10.01 -14.78 16.33
CA MET A 134 8.90 -14.10 15.66
C MET A 134 8.86 -12.59 15.90
N GLU A 135 9.58 -12.05 16.90
CA GLU A 135 9.66 -10.60 17.10
C GLU A 135 10.41 -9.94 15.93
N ALA A 136 9.90 -8.79 15.49
CA ALA A 136 10.57 -7.95 14.50
C ALA A 136 11.76 -7.24 15.15
N GLU A 137 12.93 -7.28 14.52
CA GLU A 137 14.13 -6.56 14.94
C GLU A 137 14.15 -5.13 14.37
N ASN A 138 13.43 -4.89 13.27
CA ASN A 138 13.37 -3.63 12.54
C ASN A 138 11.92 -3.24 12.18
N SER A 139 11.69 -1.95 11.97
CA SER A 139 10.35 -1.45 11.62
C SER A 139 9.83 -1.95 10.26
N ASN A 140 10.73 -2.23 9.32
CA ASN A 140 10.38 -2.65 7.97
C ASN A 140 9.98 -4.13 7.82
N GLU A 141 10.30 -4.99 8.81
CA GLU A 141 9.88 -6.40 8.83
C GLU A 141 8.63 -6.65 9.70
N ALA A 142 8.29 -5.70 10.56
CA ALA A 142 7.08 -5.74 11.37
C ALA A 142 5.84 -5.82 10.48
N SER A 143 5.11 -6.93 10.60
CA SER A 143 3.90 -7.22 9.82
C SER A 143 2.66 -7.38 10.71
N TYR A 144 2.86 -7.69 12.00
CA TYR A 144 1.80 -7.91 12.96
C TYR A 144 1.99 -7.05 14.21
N ALA A 145 0.90 -6.53 14.76
CA ALA A 145 0.86 -5.89 16.07
C ALA A 145 0.19 -6.83 17.07
N TRP A 146 0.93 -7.25 18.08
CA TRP A 146 0.44 -8.06 19.20
C TRP A 146 0.27 -7.18 20.43
N VAL A 147 -0.96 -7.07 20.93
CA VAL A 147 -1.29 -6.27 22.10
C VAL A 147 -1.83 -7.18 23.18
N VAL A 148 -1.22 -7.12 24.37
CA VAL A 148 -1.59 -7.94 25.53
C VAL A 148 -1.97 -7.03 26.69
N ALA A 149 -3.20 -7.12 27.17
CA ALA A 149 -3.59 -6.48 28.43
C ALA A 149 -2.91 -7.17 29.61
N LYS A 150 -2.19 -6.40 30.43
CA LYS A 150 -1.61 -6.89 31.68
C LYS A 150 -2.71 -7.41 32.59
N GLU A 151 -2.38 -8.38 33.43
CA GLU A 151 -3.33 -8.99 34.37
C GLU A 151 -4.03 -7.94 35.24
N GLN A 152 -5.36 -7.86 35.11
CA GLN A 152 -6.21 -7.00 35.92
C GLN A 152 -6.84 -7.83 37.04
N ALA A 153 -6.44 -7.55 38.27
CA ALA A 153 -6.97 -8.24 39.44
C ALA A 153 -8.39 -7.76 39.75
N MET A 154 -9.38 -8.65 39.70
CA MET A 154 -10.75 -8.42 40.17
C MET A 154 -10.95 -9.13 41.50
N GLN A 155 -11.42 -8.41 42.53
CA GLN A 155 -11.77 -9.02 43.81
C GLN A 155 -13.14 -9.71 43.72
N THR A 156 -13.21 -10.98 44.17
CA THR A 156 -14.44 -11.78 44.18
C THR A 156 -15.33 -11.39 45.36
N ILE A 157 -16.64 -11.26 45.13
CA ILE A 157 -17.65 -11.04 46.17
C ILE A 157 -18.07 -12.36 46.80
N PHE A 158 -17.97 -13.48 46.07
CA PHE A 158 -18.27 -14.81 46.56
C PHE A 158 -17.36 -15.15 47.75
N PRO A 159 -17.93 -15.37 48.95
CA PRO A 159 -17.15 -15.68 50.13
C PRO A 159 -16.52 -17.06 49.99
N ILE A 160 -15.21 -17.11 49.81
CA ILE A 160 -14.50 -18.36 49.65
C ILE A 160 -14.46 -19.07 51.01
N PRO A 161 -14.76 -20.39 51.08
CA PRO A 161 -14.70 -21.13 52.33
C PRO A 161 -13.35 -20.99 53.03
N VAL A 162 -13.38 -20.93 54.36
CA VAL A 162 -12.21 -20.82 55.24
C VAL A 162 -11.17 -21.88 54.86
N GLY A 163 -10.01 -21.45 54.33
CA GLY A 163 -8.92 -22.35 53.90
C GLY A 163 -8.42 -22.14 52.46
N PHE A 164 -9.15 -21.39 51.63
CA PHE A 164 -8.65 -20.90 50.34
C PHE A 164 -8.21 -19.43 50.48
N THR A 165 -7.09 -19.07 49.86
CA THR A 165 -6.39 -17.79 50.11
C THR A 165 -6.40 -16.81 48.92
N ARG A 166 -7.23 -17.05 47.89
CA ARG A 166 -7.24 -16.23 46.66
C ARG A 166 -8.51 -15.39 46.57
N ASP A 167 -8.48 -14.18 47.13
CA ASP A 167 -9.61 -13.24 47.08
C ASP A 167 -9.75 -12.51 45.73
N THR A 168 -8.83 -12.75 44.80
CA THR A 168 -8.79 -12.09 43.48
C THR A 168 -8.67 -13.09 42.33
N VAL A 169 -9.29 -12.74 41.21
CA VAL A 169 -9.15 -13.39 39.91
C VAL A 169 -8.49 -12.41 38.96
N ASN A 170 -7.41 -12.83 38.31
CA ASN A 170 -6.72 -12.01 37.32
C ASN A 170 -7.35 -12.25 35.95
N VAL A 171 -7.66 -11.17 35.24
CA VAL A 171 -8.23 -11.20 33.89
C VAL A 171 -7.26 -10.48 32.96
N SER A 172 -6.95 -11.11 31.84
CA SER A 172 -6.17 -10.54 30.74
C SER A 172 -6.90 -10.81 29.43
N ALA A 173 -6.42 -10.18 28.37
CA ALA A 173 -6.87 -10.35 26.99
C ALA A 173 -5.70 -10.05 26.07
N ASP A 174 -5.66 -10.67 24.89
CA ASP A 174 -4.68 -10.38 23.87
C ASP A 174 -5.32 -10.41 22.48
N ALA A 175 -4.68 -9.71 21.54
CA ALA A 175 -5.10 -9.64 20.16
C ALA A 175 -3.89 -9.49 19.25
N VAL A 176 -3.92 -10.15 18.09
CA VAL A 176 -2.94 -9.94 17.02
C VAL A 176 -3.65 -9.45 15.78
N ALA A 177 -3.17 -8.35 15.21
CA ALA A 177 -3.66 -7.81 13.95
C ALA A 177 -2.55 -7.74 12.91
N VAL A 178 -2.93 -7.85 11.63
CA VAL A 178 -2.02 -7.76 10.48
C VAL A 178 -2.44 -6.64 9.54
N TYR A 179 -1.46 -6.02 8.88
CA TYR A 179 -1.68 -5.08 7.79
C TYR A 179 -1.84 -5.81 6.45
N ARG A 180 -2.89 -5.48 5.69
CA ARG A 180 -3.08 -5.93 4.31
C ARG A 180 -3.22 -4.74 3.38
N VAL A 181 -2.49 -4.82 2.26
CA VAL A 181 -2.48 -3.81 1.21
C VAL A 181 -3.13 -4.35 -0.05
N SER A 182 -4.09 -3.59 -0.56
CA SER A 182 -4.64 -3.79 -1.90
C SER A 182 -4.54 -2.50 -2.73
N ALA A 183 -3.93 -2.55 -3.90
CA ALA A 183 -3.89 -1.41 -4.82
C ALA A 183 -5.18 -1.38 -5.67
N CYS A 184 -6.07 -0.40 -5.45
CA CYS A 184 -7.32 -0.23 -6.19
C CYS A 184 -7.15 0.81 -7.30
N ASP A 185 -7.92 0.68 -8.39
CA ASP A 185 -7.87 1.61 -9.53
C ASP A 185 -6.47 1.78 -10.17
N VAL A 186 -5.61 0.79 -9.99
CA VAL A 186 -4.24 0.81 -10.52
C VAL A 186 -4.13 0.23 -11.92
N THR A 187 -3.07 0.61 -12.61
CA THR A 187 -2.77 0.08 -13.94
C THR A 187 -2.46 -1.41 -13.81
N PRO A 188 -3.20 -2.32 -14.48
CA PRO A 188 -3.08 -3.77 -14.30
C PRO A 188 -1.82 -4.34 -14.98
N MET A 189 -0.65 -3.96 -14.46
CA MET A 189 0.65 -4.36 -14.99
C MET A 189 1.65 -4.67 -13.89
N PHE A 190 2.59 -5.54 -14.20
CA PHE A 190 3.78 -5.77 -13.40
C PHE A 190 5.04 -5.50 -14.22
N ILE A 191 6.10 -5.07 -13.54
CA ILE A 191 7.44 -4.93 -14.11
C ILE A 191 8.38 -5.92 -13.43
N CYS A 192 9.37 -6.39 -14.16
CA CYS A 192 10.39 -7.24 -13.61
C CYS A 192 11.43 -6.40 -12.87
N ASN A 193 11.76 -6.81 -11.65
CA ASN A 193 12.73 -6.12 -10.80
C ASN A 193 14.07 -5.90 -11.56
N PRO A 194 14.51 -4.65 -11.74
CA PRO A 194 15.75 -4.37 -12.47
C PRO A 194 17.01 -4.90 -11.78
N PHE A 195 16.95 -5.22 -10.47
CA PHE A 195 18.07 -5.76 -9.70
C PHE A 195 18.13 -7.29 -9.67
N GLU A 196 17.19 -7.97 -10.31
CA GLU A 196 17.21 -9.42 -10.35
C GLU A 196 18.38 -9.94 -11.20
N PRO A 197 19.10 -11.00 -10.77
CA PRO A 197 20.09 -11.66 -11.62
C PRO A 197 19.44 -12.21 -12.90
N VAL A 198 20.14 -12.10 -14.03
CA VAL A 198 19.64 -12.65 -15.29
C VAL A 198 19.45 -14.17 -15.17
N GLY A 199 18.24 -14.65 -15.43
CA GLY A 199 17.91 -16.07 -15.34
C GLY A 199 17.82 -16.60 -13.90
N ASN A 200 17.52 -15.73 -12.93
CA ASN A 200 17.37 -16.11 -11.53
C ASN A 200 16.36 -17.26 -11.35
N THR A 201 16.75 -18.28 -10.59
CA THR A 201 15.89 -19.39 -10.15
C THR A 201 16.03 -19.67 -8.65
N SER A 202 16.71 -18.80 -7.91
CA SER A 202 17.01 -18.94 -6.49
C SER A 202 16.14 -18.01 -5.66
N GLU A 203 15.50 -18.56 -4.63
CA GLU A 203 14.69 -17.80 -3.68
C GLU A 203 15.54 -16.79 -2.90
N THR A 204 16.70 -17.21 -2.39
CA THR A 204 17.64 -16.31 -1.71
C THR A 204 18.10 -15.16 -2.60
N ALA A 205 18.42 -15.43 -3.87
CA ALA A 205 18.78 -14.36 -4.81
C ALA A 205 17.59 -13.45 -5.16
N SER A 206 16.36 -13.96 -5.04
CA SER A 206 15.11 -13.18 -5.14
C SER A 206 15.02 -12.19 -3.96
N GLU A 207 15.26 -12.68 -2.74
CA GLU A 207 15.27 -11.85 -1.53
C GLU A 207 16.36 -10.77 -1.58
N ASP A 208 17.58 -11.14 -1.97
CA ASP A 208 18.69 -10.18 -2.16
C ASP A 208 18.36 -9.11 -3.20
N ALA A 209 17.68 -9.49 -4.30
CA ALA A 209 17.25 -8.54 -5.34
C ALA A 209 16.12 -7.61 -4.85
N ALA A 210 15.23 -8.09 -3.99
CA ALA A 210 14.21 -7.26 -3.36
C ALA A 210 14.85 -6.25 -2.40
N GLU A 211 15.78 -6.67 -1.55
CA GLU A 211 16.52 -5.77 -0.66
C GLU A 211 17.37 -4.76 -1.46
N ALA A 212 17.99 -5.19 -2.55
CA ALA A 212 18.74 -4.30 -3.44
C ALA A 212 17.85 -3.22 -4.06
N LEU A 213 16.62 -3.55 -4.45
CA LEU A 213 15.63 -2.57 -4.94
C LEU A 213 15.36 -1.51 -3.88
N HIS A 214 15.02 -1.92 -2.65
CA HIS A 214 14.71 -0.99 -1.56
C HIS A 214 15.92 -0.15 -1.17
N THR A 215 17.09 -0.76 -1.04
CA THR A 215 18.34 -0.07 -0.69
C THR A 215 18.72 0.96 -1.75
N ASN A 216 18.64 0.61 -3.04
CA ASN A 216 18.97 1.55 -4.13
C ASN A 216 17.94 2.66 -4.28
N PHE A 217 16.65 2.35 -4.06
CA PHE A 217 15.63 3.39 -4.01
C PHE A 217 15.89 4.34 -2.84
N ALA A 218 16.09 3.82 -1.62
CA ALA A 218 16.32 4.61 -0.43
C ALA A 218 17.54 5.53 -0.54
N ALA A 219 18.61 5.06 -1.17
CA ALA A 219 19.83 5.82 -1.42
C ALA A 219 19.68 6.89 -2.53
N GLY A 220 18.54 6.94 -3.23
CA GLY A 220 18.32 7.85 -4.35
C GLY A 220 18.99 7.41 -5.66
N ASN A 221 19.47 6.16 -5.76
CA ASN A 221 20.13 5.66 -6.97
C ASN A 221 19.16 5.45 -8.15
N LEU A 222 17.86 5.33 -7.87
CA LEU A 222 16.81 5.23 -8.88
C LEU A 222 16.16 6.57 -9.25
N TYR A 223 16.50 7.65 -8.54
CA TYR A 223 15.95 8.97 -8.81
C TYR A 223 16.35 9.45 -10.20
N GLY A 224 15.38 9.83 -11.04
CA GLY A 224 15.62 10.32 -12.41
C GLY A 224 16.17 9.28 -13.39
N VAL A 225 16.23 8.00 -12.99
CA VAL A 225 16.68 6.91 -13.85
C VAL A 225 15.59 6.60 -14.88
N GLN A 226 15.98 6.64 -16.15
CA GLN A 226 15.12 6.29 -17.28
C GLN A 226 15.15 4.78 -17.50
N ILE A 227 13.99 4.17 -17.66
CA ILE A 227 13.80 2.73 -17.87
C ILE A 227 12.98 2.53 -19.15
N GLU A 228 13.50 1.76 -20.09
CA GLU A 228 12.76 1.26 -21.25
C GLU A 228 12.36 -0.19 -20.99
N LEU A 229 11.07 -0.42 -20.78
CA LEU A 229 10.54 -1.76 -20.50
C LEU A 229 9.95 -2.37 -21.77
N HIS A 230 10.39 -3.57 -22.16
CA HIS A 230 9.83 -4.26 -23.32
C HIS A 230 8.87 -5.37 -22.89
N SER A 231 7.80 -5.55 -23.66
CA SER A 231 6.81 -6.60 -23.43
C SER A 231 7.46 -7.97 -23.57
N THR A 232 7.15 -8.90 -22.67
CA THR A 232 7.57 -10.30 -22.83
C THR A 232 6.57 -11.07 -23.66
N SER A 233 7.06 -12.09 -24.38
CA SER A 233 6.23 -13.20 -24.86
C SER A 233 6.35 -14.39 -23.91
N ALA A 234 6.18 -14.20 -22.59
CA ALA A 234 6.04 -15.20 -21.52
C ALA A 234 7.12 -16.31 -21.37
N SER A 235 8.05 -16.50 -22.31
CA SER A 235 8.95 -17.66 -22.28
C SER A 235 10.15 -17.49 -21.37
N ASN A 236 10.64 -16.26 -21.16
CA ASN A 236 11.76 -15.92 -20.25
C ASN A 236 11.64 -14.46 -19.76
N PRO A 237 10.67 -14.10 -18.90
CA PRO A 237 10.61 -12.76 -18.33
C PRO A 237 11.80 -12.52 -17.38
N GLY A 238 12.42 -11.34 -17.46
CA GLY A 238 13.54 -10.95 -16.59
C GLY A 238 13.70 -9.42 -16.53
N PRO A 239 14.77 -8.90 -15.87
CA PRO A 239 15.01 -7.47 -15.74
C PRO A 239 14.76 -6.67 -17.02
N GLY A 240 14.01 -5.57 -16.92
CA GLY A 240 13.65 -4.73 -18.06
C GLY A 240 12.38 -5.16 -18.79
N ASN A 241 11.74 -6.25 -18.38
CA ASN A 241 10.46 -6.65 -18.94
C ASN A 241 9.26 -6.12 -18.16
N PHE A 242 8.10 -6.09 -18.83
CA PHE A 242 6.79 -5.92 -18.17
C PHE A 242 5.77 -6.94 -18.67
N GLY A 243 4.76 -7.18 -17.86
CA GLY A 243 3.61 -8.02 -18.16
C GLY A 243 2.33 -7.45 -17.56
N PHE A 244 1.25 -8.22 -17.64
CA PHE A 244 -0.08 -7.74 -17.28
C PHE A 244 -0.74 -8.58 -16.20
N LEU A 245 -1.58 -7.90 -15.43
CA LEU A 245 -2.43 -8.50 -14.42
C LEU A 245 -3.84 -8.66 -14.98
N ARG A 246 -4.54 -9.67 -14.50
CA ARG A 246 -5.90 -9.99 -14.93
C ARG A 246 -6.87 -8.94 -14.39
N THR A 247 -7.84 -8.56 -15.21
CA THR A 247 -8.96 -7.69 -14.81
C THR A 247 -10.24 -8.53 -14.72
N PRO A 248 -11.14 -8.32 -13.74
CA PRO A 248 -12.42 -9.04 -13.66
C PRO A 248 -13.41 -8.61 -14.76
N LEU A 249 -13.13 -7.49 -15.44
CA LEU A 249 -13.95 -6.93 -16.52
C LEU A 249 -13.98 -7.80 -17.79
N GLY A 250 -13.15 -8.84 -17.87
CA GLY A 250 -13.10 -9.78 -18.98
C GLY A 250 -11.67 -10.16 -19.36
N ASN A 251 -11.55 -11.03 -20.35
CA ASN A 251 -10.26 -11.55 -20.82
C ASN A 251 -9.81 -10.88 -22.14
N GLY A 252 -8.51 -10.91 -22.41
CA GLY A 252 -7.95 -10.49 -23.71
C GLY A 252 -7.39 -9.06 -23.77
N ALA A 253 -6.84 -8.70 -24.93
CA ALA A 253 -6.08 -7.46 -25.09
C ALA A 253 -6.95 -6.19 -25.08
N ALA A 254 -8.20 -6.27 -25.55
CA ALA A 254 -9.10 -5.12 -25.63
C ALA A 254 -9.59 -4.63 -24.25
N VAL A 255 -9.96 -5.55 -23.35
CA VAL A 255 -10.38 -5.21 -21.97
C VAL A 255 -9.23 -4.57 -21.21
N LEU A 256 -8.04 -5.13 -21.36
CA LEU A 256 -6.85 -4.61 -20.70
C LEU A 256 -6.44 -3.24 -21.26
N ALA A 257 -6.51 -3.07 -22.58
CA ALA A 257 -6.30 -1.78 -23.21
C ALA A 257 -7.30 -0.72 -22.71
N GLU A 258 -8.57 -1.10 -22.51
CA GLU A 258 -9.61 -0.21 -21.97
C GLU A 258 -9.31 0.19 -20.52
N ALA A 259 -8.91 -0.77 -19.68
CA ALA A 259 -8.48 -0.51 -18.30
C ALA A 259 -7.28 0.45 -18.26
N LEU A 260 -6.29 0.26 -19.15
CA LEU A 260 -5.13 1.14 -19.26
C LEU A 260 -5.48 2.55 -19.77
N ALA A 261 -6.42 2.60 -20.73
CA ALA A 261 -6.88 3.82 -21.38
C ALA A 261 -7.78 4.67 -20.48
N THR A 262 -8.60 4.05 -19.62
CA THR A 262 -9.45 4.75 -18.66
C THR A 262 -8.76 4.94 -17.31
N GLY A 263 -7.75 4.12 -16.99
CA GLY A 263 -7.14 4.09 -15.67
C GLY A 263 -8.04 3.45 -14.62
N ASN A 264 -9.05 2.67 -15.02
CA ASN A 264 -9.95 1.96 -14.12
C ASN A 264 -10.03 0.47 -14.53
N PRO A 265 -9.29 -0.43 -13.85
CA PRO A 265 -9.34 -1.87 -14.08
C PRO A 265 -10.58 -2.55 -13.48
N GLY A 266 -11.41 -1.84 -12.70
CA GLY A 266 -12.58 -2.38 -12.01
C GLY A 266 -12.27 -3.39 -10.89
N THR A 267 -11.03 -3.42 -10.38
CA THR A 267 -10.58 -4.33 -9.32
C THR A 267 -9.46 -3.74 -8.48
N CYS A 268 -9.25 -4.33 -7.30
CA CYS A 268 -8.08 -4.13 -6.47
C CYS A 268 -7.12 -5.33 -6.57
N TYR A 269 -5.83 -5.08 -6.41
CA TYR A 269 -4.74 -6.07 -6.49
C TYR A 269 -4.00 -6.17 -5.16
N THR A 270 -3.89 -7.36 -4.57
CA THR A 270 -3.15 -7.58 -3.31
C THR A 270 -1.69 -7.96 -3.59
N ARG A 271 -0.76 -7.59 -2.69
CA ARG A 271 0.68 -7.91 -2.84
C ARG A 271 0.96 -9.41 -2.98
N ASP A 272 0.21 -10.23 -2.26
CA ASP A 272 0.47 -11.67 -2.09
C ASP A 272 -0.32 -12.56 -3.07
N SER A 273 -1.20 -11.99 -3.89
CA SER A 273 -2.00 -12.76 -4.87
C SER A 273 -2.33 -11.94 -6.10
N LEU A 274 -1.36 -11.83 -7.01
CA LEU A 274 -1.53 -11.16 -8.29
C LEU A 274 -1.81 -12.16 -9.42
N ASP A 275 -3.03 -12.20 -9.93
CA ASP A 275 -3.38 -13.06 -11.07
C ASP A 275 -2.76 -12.52 -12.36
N THR A 276 -1.83 -13.27 -12.95
CA THR A 276 -1.21 -12.88 -14.23
C THR A 276 -2.14 -13.08 -15.41
N GLU A 277 -1.94 -12.25 -16.43
CA GLU A 277 -2.67 -12.34 -17.69
C GLU A 277 -1.66 -12.48 -18.84
N THR A 278 -1.51 -13.72 -19.30
CA THR A 278 -0.52 -14.08 -20.34
C THR A 278 -1.10 -14.02 -21.76
N GLY A 279 -0.23 -13.97 -22.76
CA GLY A 279 -0.58 -13.91 -24.18
C GLY A 279 0.01 -12.70 -24.90
N ALA A 280 0.20 -12.80 -26.21
CA ALA A 280 0.71 -11.70 -27.04
C ALA A 280 -0.38 -10.61 -27.16
N LYS A 281 -0.39 -9.66 -26.22
CA LYS A 281 -1.35 -8.54 -26.19
C LYS A 281 -0.84 -7.27 -26.87
N ALA A 282 0.20 -7.41 -27.67
CA ALA A 282 0.93 -6.27 -28.21
C ALA A 282 0.13 -5.57 -29.33
N GLY A 283 0.05 -4.24 -29.27
CA GLY A 283 -0.76 -3.36 -30.12
C GLY A 283 -1.83 -2.58 -29.33
N PRO A 284 -2.90 -3.25 -28.84
CA PRO A 284 -3.97 -2.59 -28.09
C PRO A 284 -3.52 -1.93 -26.79
N ILE A 285 -2.53 -2.51 -26.11
CA ILE A 285 -2.03 -2.00 -24.81
C ILE A 285 -1.35 -0.66 -24.98
N GLU A 286 -0.42 -0.58 -25.91
CA GLU A 286 0.32 0.63 -26.21
C GLU A 286 -0.65 1.69 -26.77
N ASP A 287 -1.72 1.28 -27.47
CA ASP A 287 -2.83 2.19 -27.83
C ASP A 287 -3.52 2.76 -26.59
N GLY A 288 -3.84 1.91 -25.61
CA GLY A 288 -4.45 2.32 -24.36
C GLY A 288 -3.58 3.28 -23.55
N VAL A 289 -2.29 2.97 -23.41
CA VAL A 289 -1.32 3.86 -22.75
C VAL A 289 -1.18 5.19 -23.50
N ASN A 290 -1.17 5.17 -24.83
CA ASN A 290 -1.00 6.38 -25.63
C ASN A 290 -2.20 7.34 -25.58
N THR A 291 -3.39 6.90 -25.14
CA THR A 291 -4.52 7.81 -24.86
C THR A 291 -4.17 8.84 -23.79
N ARG A 292 -3.26 8.52 -22.87
CA ARG A 292 -2.74 9.44 -21.83
C ARG A 292 -1.95 10.61 -22.41
N PHE A 293 -1.50 10.48 -23.65
CA PHE A 293 -0.82 11.53 -24.42
C PHE A 293 -1.71 12.13 -25.52
N GLY A 294 -2.98 11.70 -25.61
CA GLY A 294 -3.94 12.21 -26.58
C GLY A 294 -3.95 11.48 -27.93
N PHE A 295 -3.34 10.30 -28.02
CA PHE A 295 -3.39 9.46 -29.23
C PHE A 295 -4.46 8.37 -29.07
N TYR A 296 -5.46 8.39 -29.94
CA TYR A 296 -6.66 7.55 -29.90
C TYR A 296 -6.66 6.59 -31.10
N GLY A 297 -5.78 5.59 -31.07
CA GLY A 297 -5.58 4.63 -32.17
C GLY A 297 -6.80 3.77 -32.44
N SER A 298 -6.73 2.48 -32.07
CA SER A 298 -7.90 1.58 -32.17
C SER A 298 -8.80 1.59 -30.93
N ILE A 299 -8.43 2.36 -29.90
CA ILE A 299 -9.12 2.45 -28.62
C ILE A 299 -9.35 3.90 -28.19
N GLY A 300 -10.42 4.10 -27.42
CA GLY A 300 -10.78 5.38 -26.83
C GLY A 300 -11.49 6.33 -27.79
N SER A 301 -12.02 7.42 -27.21
CA SER A 301 -12.64 8.50 -27.96
C SER A 301 -12.10 9.84 -27.49
N LYS A 302 -11.70 10.67 -28.46
CA LYS A 302 -11.21 12.03 -28.20
C LYS A 302 -12.23 12.96 -27.55
N THR A 303 -13.53 12.63 -27.58
CA THR A 303 -14.59 13.46 -26.98
C THR A 303 -15.09 12.90 -25.65
N ASP A 304 -14.64 11.71 -25.26
CA ASP A 304 -15.11 11.06 -24.04
C ASP A 304 -14.15 11.39 -22.88
N PRO A 305 -14.65 11.96 -21.77
CA PRO A 305 -13.84 12.38 -20.63
C PRO A 305 -13.10 11.24 -19.92
N ARG A 306 -13.51 9.98 -20.12
CA ARG A 306 -12.84 8.81 -19.54
C ARG A 306 -11.47 8.54 -20.18
N TYR A 307 -11.27 8.95 -21.42
CA TYR A 307 -10.00 8.82 -22.14
C TYR A 307 -9.24 10.14 -22.25
N ARG A 308 -9.48 11.05 -21.31
CA ARG A 308 -8.74 12.32 -21.26
C ARG A 308 -7.23 12.08 -21.17
N PRO A 309 -6.41 12.88 -21.88
CA PRO A 309 -4.97 12.82 -21.75
C PRO A 309 -4.52 13.53 -20.46
N ALA A 310 -3.21 13.51 -20.19
CA ALA A 310 -2.56 14.32 -19.14
C ALA A 310 -2.55 15.82 -19.48
N GLN A 311 -2.39 16.68 -18.47
CA GLN A 311 -2.43 18.15 -18.63
C GLN A 311 -1.26 18.68 -19.45
N ASN A 312 -0.15 17.94 -19.47
CA ASN A 312 0.99 18.18 -20.33
C ASN A 312 1.28 16.90 -21.14
N VAL A 313 1.12 16.97 -22.46
CA VAL A 313 1.28 15.85 -23.40
C VAL A 313 2.53 15.93 -24.28
N ARG A 314 3.45 16.86 -24.01
CA ARG A 314 4.69 17.03 -24.78
C ARG A 314 5.47 15.72 -24.90
N SER A 315 5.80 15.32 -26.11
CA SER A 315 6.36 13.99 -26.39
C SER A 315 7.38 13.94 -27.54
N ALA A 316 7.75 15.08 -28.13
CA ALA A 316 8.49 15.18 -29.38
C ALA A 316 7.74 14.64 -30.60
N GLN A 317 6.42 14.84 -30.65
CA GLN A 317 5.61 14.49 -31.80
C GLN A 317 6.05 15.28 -33.05
N THR A 318 6.02 14.66 -34.23
CA THR A 318 6.18 15.39 -35.51
C THR A 318 5.06 16.42 -35.67
N ALA A 319 5.44 17.69 -35.86
CA ALA A 319 4.47 18.76 -36.00
C ALA A 319 3.72 18.66 -37.34
N SER A 320 2.53 18.05 -37.30
CA SER A 320 1.56 18.00 -38.39
C SER A 320 0.12 17.98 -37.84
N GLU A 321 -0.18 18.91 -36.93
CA GLU A 321 -1.46 19.03 -36.20
C GLU A 321 -2.59 19.69 -36.99
N LYS A 322 -2.66 19.50 -38.31
CA LYS A 322 -3.84 19.90 -39.09
C LYS A 322 -4.47 18.75 -39.88
N GLY A 323 -4.15 17.49 -39.54
CA GLY A 323 -4.67 16.30 -40.23
C GLY A 323 -5.26 15.25 -39.28
N LYS A 324 -6.32 14.56 -39.75
CA LYS A 324 -7.07 13.51 -39.01
C LYS A 324 -6.22 12.31 -38.56
N ASP A 325 -5.00 12.16 -39.06
CA ASP A 325 -4.14 11.00 -38.81
C ASP A 325 -3.12 11.24 -37.67
N ALA A 326 -2.78 12.49 -37.34
CA ALA A 326 -1.87 12.83 -36.24
C ALA A 326 -2.39 12.42 -34.85
N CYS A 327 -3.70 12.18 -34.74
CA CYS A 327 -4.37 11.76 -33.51
C CYS A 327 -4.54 10.26 -33.36
N LYS A 328 -4.19 9.49 -34.39
CA LYS A 328 -4.34 8.03 -34.37
C LYS A 328 -3.10 7.33 -33.85
N ALA A 329 -1.93 7.92 -34.05
CA ALA A 329 -0.67 7.27 -33.73
C ALA A 329 0.38 8.29 -33.30
N TYR A 330 1.25 7.82 -32.40
CA TYR A 330 2.46 8.53 -32.03
C TYR A 330 3.52 8.35 -33.13
N ASP A 331 4.03 9.46 -33.65
CA ASP A 331 5.04 9.54 -34.70
C ASP A 331 6.07 10.62 -34.33
N PRO A 332 7.05 10.28 -33.47
CA PRO A 332 7.97 11.28 -32.94
C PRO A 332 9.01 11.72 -33.97
N VAL A 333 9.52 12.95 -33.80
CA VAL A 333 10.77 13.33 -34.44
C VAL A 333 11.90 12.45 -33.92
N LYS A 334 12.78 11.99 -34.82
CA LYS A 334 13.90 11.12 -34.48
C LYS A 334 15.20 11.59 -35.12
N VAL A 335 16.32 11.31 -34.47
CA VAL A 335 17.67 11.35 -35.06
C VAL A 335 18.24 9.94 -35.04
N GLY A 336 18.25 9.28 -36.21
CA GLY A 336 18.44 7.83 -36.26
C GLY A 336 17.32 7.11 -35.51
N ASP A 337 17.67 6.20 -34.60
CA ASP A 337 16.71 5.45 -33.78
C ASP A 337 16.34 6.17 -32.46
N ILE A 338 16.95 7.33 -32.19
CA ILE A 338 16.73 8.09 -30.96
C ILE A 338 15.49 8.97 -31.12
N VAL A 339 14.53 8.81 -30.22
CA VAL A 339 13.35 9.69 -30.10
C VAL A 339 13.79 11.06 -29.60
N GLY A 340 13.45 12.11 -30.35
CA GLY A 340 13.85 13.50 -30.10
C GLY A 340 14.91 13.98 -31.09
N ASP A 341 14.73 15.22 -31.55
CA ASP A 341 15.68 15.95 -32.39
C ASP A 341 15.93 17.33 -31.74
N PRO A 342 17.17 17.62 -31.26
CA PRO A 342 17.50 18.89 -30.61
C PRO A 342 17.26 20.14 -31.48
N ALA A 343 17.07 19.98 -32.79
CA ALA A 343 16.69 21.08 -33.68
C ALA A 343 15.17 21.27 -33.81
N LYS A 344 14.35 20.37 -33.25
CA LYS A 344 12.91 20.31 -33.47
C LYS A 344 12.10 20.20 -32.17
N ALA A 345 12.22 19.08 -31.48
CA ALA A 345 11.47 18.77 -30.26
C ALA A 345 12.10 17.60 -29.51
N LEU A 346 11.99 17.60 -28.19
CA LEU A 346 12.57 16.60 -27.30
C LEU A 346 11.52 16.11 -26.28
N PRO A 347 11.44 14.79 -26.00
CA PRO A 347 10.63 14.29 -24.90
C PRO A 347 11.33 14.52 -23.56
N LEU A 348 10.58 14.39 -22.48
CA LEU A 348 11.16 14.28 -21.15
C LEU A 348 12.06 13.04 -21.06
N GLY A 349 13.15 13.11 -20.29
CA GLY A 349 14.12 12.01 -20.19
C GLY A 349 15.06 11.85 -21.40
N TYR A 350 15.00 12.75 -22.39
CA TYR A 350 15.84 12.69 -23.58
C TYR A 350 17.34 12.59 -23.27
N GLY A 351 18.04 11.75 -24.03
CA GLY A 351 19.50 11.72 -24.07
C GLY A 351 20.17 11.04 -22.86
N ALA A 352 19.41 10.35 -22.02
CA ALA A 352 19.95 9.51 -20.95
C ALA A 352 20.83 8.38 -21.52
N ALA A 353 21.93 8.07 -20.84
CA ALA A 353 22.84 7.00 -21.26
C ALA A 353 22.29 5.64 -20.80
N MET A 354 21.71 4.88 -21.73
CA MET A 354 21.03 3.62 -21.49
C MET A 354 22.00 2.42 -21.53
N THR A 355 21.80 1.48 -20.60
CA THR A 355 22.47 0.18 -20.53
C THR A 355 21.44 -0.93 -20.77
N SER A 356 21.86 -2.02 -21.42
CA SER A 356 20.95 -3.12 -21.76
C SER A 356 20.63 -3.97 -20.53
N LEU A 357 19.35 -4.28 -20.37
CA LEU A 357 18.83 -5.36 -19.52
C LEU A 357 18.40 -6.53 -20.40
N SER A 358 18.14 -7.70 -19.81
CA SER A 358 17.67 -8.88 -20.55
C SER A 358 16.39 -8.61 -21.35
N GLY A 359 15.53 -7.73 -20.82
CA GLY A 359 14.22 -7.43 -21.34
C GLY A 359 13.99 -5.98 -21.75
N GLY A 360 15.02 -5.12 -21.72
CA GLY A 360 14.84 -3.69 -21.93
C GLY A 360 16.13 -2.91 -21.70
N LYS A 361 16.01 -1.67 -21.24
CA LYS A 361 17.17 -0.82 -20.93
C LYS A 361 16.95 0.00 -19.66
N ILE A 362 18.04 0.35 -18.98
CA ILE A 362 18.03 1.24 -17.81
C ILE A 362 19.20 2.22 -17.92
N SER A 363 18.98 3.49 -17.58
CA SER A 363 20.06 4.47 -17.56
C SER A 363 20.99 4.27 -16.37
N SER A 364 22.26 4.62 -16.52
CA SER A 364 23.26 4.51 -15.45
C SER A 364 23.08 5.47 -14.26
N GLY A 365 22.07 6.36 -14.32
CA GLY A 365 21.73 7.32 -13.28
C GLY A 365 20.84 8.43 -13.84
N ASN A 366 20.60 9.47 -13.05
CA ASN A 366 19.95 10.69 -13.52
C ASN A 366 20.88 11.49 -14.45
N ASN A 367 20.92 11.13 -15.73
CA ASN A 367 21.83 11.73 -16.72
C ASN A 367 21.12 12.14 -18.03
N TRP A 368 19.79 12.25 -18.02
CA TRP A 368 19.06 12.84 -19.13
C TRP A 368 19.49 14.29 -19.35
N GLN A 369 19.40 14.77 -20.59
CA GLN A 369 19.91 16.09 -20.99
C GLN A 369 18.92 17.20 -20.64
N TYR A 370 18.76 17.49 -19.34
CA TYR A 370 17.84 18.49 -18.79
C TYR A 370 17.95 19.85 -19.49
N THR A 371 19.15 20.42 -19.57
CA THR A 371 19.36 21.74 -20.19
C THR A 371 19.02 21.74 -21.68
N THR A 372 19.36 20.66 -22.40
CA THR A 372 19.05 20.54 -23.83
C THR A 372 17.54 20.45 -24.03
N TYR A 373 16.84 19.61 -23.26
CA TYR A 373 15.38 19.54 -23.27
C TYR A 373 14.75 20.91 -23.05
N TRP A 374 15.16 21.61 -21.99
CA TRP A 374 14.56 22.89 -21.63
C TRP A 374 14.77 23.95 -22.72
N ASN A 375 15.99 24.06 -23.26
CA ASN A 375 16.28 25.00 -24.34
C ASN A 375 15.41 24.75 -25.58
N VAL A 376 15.11 23.49 -25.90
CA VAL A 376 14.30 23.12 -27.08
C VAL A 376 12.81 23.26 -26.82
N ALA A 377 12.33 22.85 -25.65
CA ALA A 377 10.91 22.89 -25.29
C ALA A 377 10.43 24.31 -24.94
N GLN A 378 11.27 25.08 -24.24
CA GLN A 378 10.91 26.37 -23.63
C GLN A 378 11.65 27.57 -24.22
N GLY A 379 12.65 27.37 -25.10
CA GLY A 379 13.37 28.45 -25.78
C GLY A 379 14.15 29.40 -24.86
N THR A 380 14.32 29.04 -23.58
CA THR A 380 14.90 29.86 -22.52
C THR A 380 15.97 29.09 -21.76
N ALA A 381 16.75 29.77 -20.92
CA ALA A 381 17.70 29.11 -20.04
C ALA A 381 16.98 28.21 -19.03
N ALA A 382 17.52 27.01 -18.81
CA ALA A 382 17.00 26.07 -17.81
C ALA A 382 17.03 26.68 -16.40
N PRO A 383 15.95 26.55 -15.62
CA PRO A 383 15.93 26.90 -14.20
C PRO A 383 17.03 26.20 -13.41
N SER A 384 17.38 26.78 -12.26
CA SER A 384 18.28 26.11 -11.34
C SER A 384 17.61 24.84 -10.77
N VAL A 385 18.43 23.85 -10.39
CA VAL A 385 17.95 22.62 -9.73
C VAL A 385 17.09 22.95 -8.52
N SER A 386 17.55 23.89 -7.67
CA SER A 386 16.80 24.32 -6.49
C SER A 386 15.43 24.91 -6.81
N THR A 387 15.30 25.61 -7.95
CA THR A 387 14.02 26.19 -8.40
C THR A 387 13.02 25.10 -8.74
N ILE A 388 13.45 24.07 -9.49
CA ILE A 388 12.57 22.94 -9.84
C ILE A 388 12.15 22.16 -8.59
N LEU A 389 13.12 21.78 -7.75
CA LEU A 389 12.88 20.92 -6.59
C LEU A 389 12.09 21.62 -5.48
N SER A 390 12.09 22.96 -5.43
CA SER A 390 11.26 23.71 -4.48
C SER A 390 9.76 23.63 -4.78
N THR A 391 9.38 23.34 -6.04
CA THR A 391 7.98 23.14 -6.43
C THR A 391 7.53 21.72 -6.08
N SER A 392 8.32 20.73 -6.46
CA SER A 392 8.08 19.31 -6.20
C SER A 392 9.38 18.55 -6.39
N SER A 393 9.66 17.60 -5.50
CA SER A 393 10.83 16.73 -5.59
C SER A 393 10.42 15.28 -5.39
N SER A 394 10.80 14.44 -6.36
CA SER A 394 10.72 12.98 -6.28
C SER A 394 11.94 12.33 -5.64
N TYR A 395 12.93 13.12 -5.22
CA TYR A 395 14.11 12.61 -4.53
C TYR A 395 13.72 12.00 -3.17
N PRO A 396 14.12 10.76 -2.86
CA PRO A 396 13.79 10.11 -1.59
C PRO A 396 14.28 10.92 -0.39
N GLN A 397 13.43 11.12 0.62
CA GLN A 397 13.73 12.00 1.75
C GLN A 397 14.91 11.51 2.60
N GLN A 398 15.11 10.20 2.70
CA GLN A 398 16.24 9.63 3.45
C GLN A 398 17.55 9.55 2.64
N ALA A 399 17.54 9.89 1.35
CA ALA A 399 18.73 9.85 0.53
C ALA A 399 19.71 10.96 0.94
N ALA A 400 21.00 10.64 0.97
CA ALA A 400 22.03 11.58 1.41
C ALA A 400 22.39 12.60 0.31
N GLY A 401 22.41 13.88 0.70
CA GLY A 401 22.85 14.98 -0.17
C GLY A 401 21.73 15.60 -1.01
N THR A 402 22.11 16.34 -2.03
CA THR A 402 21.17 16.96 -2.98
C THR A 402 21.43 16.41 -4.37
N PRO A 403 20.39 16.10 -5.16
CA PRO A 403 20.59 15.62 -6.52
C PRO A 403 21.27 16.69 -7.39
N SER A 404 22.12 16.25 -8.32
CA SER A 404 22.88 17.14 -9.21
C SER A 404 22.02 17.79 -10.29
N GLN A 405 20.87 17.22 -10.61
CA GLN A 405 19.88 17.73 -11.56
C GLN A 405 18.48 17.20 -11.20
N PRO A 406 17.39 17.86 -11.62
CA PRO A 406 16.05 17.37 -11.39
C PRO A 406 15.77 16.09 -12.20
N SER A 407 14.83 15.29 -11.73
CA SER A 407 14.29 14.17 -12.50
C SER A 407 13.40 14.67 -13.65
N ALA A 408 13.07 13.80 -14.61
CA ALA A 408 12.17 14.19 -15.68
C ALA A 408 10.74 14.42 -15.14
N TYR A 409 10.34 13.66 -14.12
CA TYR A 409 9.08 13.87 -13.40
C TYR A 409 9.06 15.22 -12.65
N ASP A 410 10.15 15.62 -11.99
CA ASP A 410 10.20 16.90 -11.27
C ASP A 410 10.05 18.10 -12.23
N VAL A 411 10.70 18.01 -13.40
CA VAL A 411 10.53 19.01 -14.46
C VAL A 411 9.09 19.04 -14.96
N TYR A 412 8.47 17.88 -15.18
CA TYR A 412 7.07 17.79 -15.56
C TYR A 412 6.13 18.42 -14.53
N ARG A 413 6.32 18.14 -13.24
CA ARG A 413 5.53 18.76 -12.16
C ARG A 413 5.73 20.27 -12.10
N TYR A 414 6.94 20.74 -12.37
CA TYR A 414 7.22 22.17 -12.49
C TYR A 414 6.50 22.81 -13.69
N GLU A 415 6.49 22.15 -14.85
CA GLU A 415 5.74 22.61 -16.03
C GLU A 415 4.23 22.66 -15.75
N LEU A 416 3.67 21.68 -15.03
CA LEU A 416 2.27 21.67 -14.61
C LEU A 416 1.91 22.87 -13.71
N ALA A 417 2.81 23.24 -12.80
CA ALA A 417 2.63 24.41 -11.94
C ALA A 417 2.72 25.75 -12.71
N ASN A 418 3.14 25.74 -13.98
CA ASN A 418 3.35 26.92 -14.81
C ASN A 418 2.68 26.75 -16.19
N PRO A 419 1.36 26.94 -16.32
CA PRO A 419 0.60 26.63 -17.54
C PRO A 419 1.15 27.28 -18.84
N ALA A 420 1.79 28.45 -18.73
CA ALA A 420 2.44 29.11 -19.86
C ALA A 420 3.54 28.25 -20.51
N LEU A 421 4.28 27.46 -19.71
CA LEU A 421 5.33 26.55 -20.20
C LEU A 421 4.76 25.36 -20.97
N ILE A 422 3.57 24.91 -20.60
CA ILE A 422 2.87 23.83 -21.30
C ILE A 422 2.44 24.32 -22.69
N SER A 423 1.94 25.55 -22.78
CA SER A 423 1.49 26.17 -24.03
C SER A 423 2.61 26.67 -24.94
N HIS A 424 3.85 26.73 -24.45
CA HIS A 424 5.00 27.16 -25.24
C HIS A 424 5.29 26.14 -26.35
N ALA A 425 5.56 26.61 -27.57
CA ALA A 425 5.85 25.73 -28.69
C ALA A 425 7.35 25.37 -28.75
N SER A 426 7.65 24.07 -28.93
CA SER A 426 8.96 23.59 -29.36
C SER A 426 9.35 24.19 -30.72
N ALA A 427 10.60 24.04 -31.14
CA ALA A 427 11.08 24.54 -32.43
C ALA A 427 10.29 24.00 -33.65
N ASN A 428 9.70 22.81 -33.57
CA ASN A 428 8.82 22.27 -34.61
C ASN A 428 7.36 22.75 -34.51
N GLY A 429 6.97 23.45 -33.44
CA GLY A 429 5.59 23.89 -33.20
C GLY A 429 4.81 23.03 -32.21
N GLU A 430 5.36 21.91 -31.72
CA GLU A 430 4.72 21.07 -30.71
C GLU A 430 4.51 21.82 -29.40
N THR A 431 3.30 21.76 -28.84
CA THR A 431 3.02 22.24 -27.48
C THR A 431 2.75 21.05 -26.56
N GLY A 432 2.80 21.27 -25.25
CA GLY A 432 2.33 20.30 -24.27
C GLY A 432 0.83 20.38 -24.02
N THR A 433 0.11 21.38 -24.55
CA THR A 433 -1.29 21.63 -24.18
C THR A 433 -2.24 20.70 -24.94
N PRO A 434 -2.98 19.83 -24.25
CA PRO A 434 -3.99 18.96 -24.83
C PRO A 434 -5.31 19.74 -25.08
N ALA A 435 -5.27 20.91 -25.69
CA ALA A 435 -6.47 21.72 -25.84
C ALA A 435 -7.40 21.19 -26.94
N THR A 436 -8.70 21.51 -26.79
CA THR A 436 -9.75 21.34 -27.80
C THR A 436 -9.36 22.03 -29.11
N GLY A 437 -9.02 21.23 -30.13
CA GLY A 437 -8.52 21.72 -31.41
C GLY A 437 -7.05 22.12 -31.45
N GLY A 438 -6.32 21.90 -30.34
CA GLY A 438 -4.90 22.16 -30.19
C GLY A 438 -4.02 20.96 -30.56
N GLN A 439 -4.37 19.72 -30.19
CA GLN A 439 -3.65 18.53 -30.68
C GLN A 439 -4.60 17.40 -31.07
N CYS A 440 -5.45 16.89 -30.17
CA CYS A 440 -6.36 15.78 -30.52
C CYS A 440 -7.63 15.67 -29.68
N TYR A 441 -7.54 15.93 -28.38
CA TYR A 441 -8.67 15.86 -27.45
C TYR A 441 -9.72 16.92 -27.77
N GLY A 442 -10.99 16.59 -27.55
CA GLY A 442 -12.14 17.46 -27.80
C GLY A 442 -13.28 17.21 -26.81
N GLY A 443 -12.96 16.73 -25.61
CA GLY A 443 -13.89 16.66 -24.47
C GLY A 443 -13.89 17.95 -23.63
N PRO A 444 -14.40 17.91 -22.39
CA PRO A 444 -14.39 19.04 -21.45
C PRO A 444 -12.99 19.58 -21.16
N ASP A 445 -12.86 20.85 -20.77
CA ASP A 445 -11.54 21.42 -20.46
C ASP A 445 -10.87 20.62 -19.33
N LEU A 446 -9.59 20.30 -19.48
CA LEU A 446 -8.84 19.56 -18.47
C LEU A 446 -8.60 20.39 -17.20
N ALA A 447 -8.75 21.72 -17.28
CA ALA A 447 -8.75 22.61 -16.13
C ALA A 447 -10.02 22.49 -15.27
N ASP A 448 -11.12 21.93 -15.79
CA ASP A 448 -12.40 21.81 -15.07
C ASP A 448 -12.41 20.66 -14.05
N TYR A 449 -11.43 19.74 -14.11
CA TYR A 449 -11.34 18.61 -13.19
C TYR A 449 -10.56 18.98 -11.93
N THR A 450 -11.04 18.58 -10.75
CA THR A 450 -10.26 18.71 -9.52
C THR A 450 -9.04 17.77 -9.54
N ALA A 451 -8.00 18.05 -8.75
CA ALA A 451 -6.81 17.18 -8.69
C ALA A 451 -7.15 15.71 -8.34
N ALA A 452 -8.12 15.50 -7.44
CA ALA A 452 -8.61 14.19 -7.05
C ALA A 452 -9.42 13.48 -8.16
N GLU A 453 -10.22 14.22 -8.93
CA GLU A 453 -10.96 13.67 -10.08
C GLU A 453 -10.07 13.43 -11.29
N TYR A 454 -9.05 14.26 -11.46
CA TYR A 454 -8.18 14.25 -12.61
C TYR A 454 -7.20 13.08 -12.53
N GLY A 455 -6.46 12.97 -11.43
CA GLY A 455 -5.29 12.09 -11.31
C GLY A 455 -4.24 12.41 -12.38
N ASP A 456 -2.95 12.27 -12.08
CA ASP A 456 -1.95 12.52 -13.12
C ASP A 456 -1.93 11.36 -14.13
N ARG A 457 -2.43 11.61 -15.35
CA ARG A 457 -2.62 10.57 -16.36
C ARG A 457 -1.31 10.03 -16.92
N ARG A 458 -0.16 10.66 -16.66
CA ARG A 458 1.16 10.09 -17.03
C ARG A 458 1.74 9.21 -15.95
N GLU A 459 1.14 9.18 -14.78
CA GLU A 459 1.53 8.26 -13.73
C GLU A 459 0.83 6.92 -13.94
N ILE A 460 1.59 5.86 -13.77
CA ILE A 460 1.12 4.49 -13.78
C ILE A 460 1.58 3.79 -12.51
N PHE A 461 0.77 2.82 -12.11
CA PHE A 461 1.04 1.99 -10.95
C PHE A 461 1.37 0.60 -11.44
N SER A 462 2.39 -0.02 -10.86
CA SER A 462 2.78 -1.36 -11.26
C SER A 462 3.29 -2.17 -10.08
N ALA A 463 2.97 -3.46 -10.07
CA ALA A 463 3.65 -4.41 -9.21
C ALA A 463 5.09 -4.61 -9.68
N ILE A 464 6.06 -4.63 -8.77
CA ILE A 464 7.42 -5.07 -9.04
C ILE A 464 7.51 -6.54 -8.64
N VAL A 465 7.95 -7.38 -9.57
CA VAL A 465 8.02 -8.84 -9.40
C VAL A 465 9.43 -9.31 -9.73
N ASN A 466 9.97 -10.24 -8.95
CA ASN A 466 11.20 -10.98 -9.29
C ASN A 466 10.85 -12.06 -10.33
N CYS A 467 10.75 -11.62 -11.58
CA CYS A 467 10.17 -12.39 -12.67
C CYS A 467 10.91 -13.69 -12.97
N GLY A 468 12.24 -13.71 -12.87
CA GLY A 468 13.03 -14.92 -13.09
C GLY A 468 12.65 -16.01 -12.11
N TYR A 469 12.68 -15.69 -10.81
CA TYR A 469 12.30 -16.64 -9.76
C TYR A 469 10.84 -17.08 -9.90
N GLU A 470 9.90 -16.13 -10.03
CA GLU A 470 8.46 -16.41 -10.14
C GLU A 470 8.12 -17.22 -11.40
N GLN A 471 8.84 -17.01 -12.51
CA GLN A 471 8.73 -17.87 -13.69
C GLN A 471 9.24 -19.30 -13.40
N SER A 472 10.35 -19.43 -12.68
CA SER A 472 10.99 -20.73 -12.40
C SER A 472 10.12 -21.65 -11.54
N VAL A 473 9.36 -21.07 -10.60
CA VAL A 473 8.35 -21.78 -9.79
C VAL A 473 6.99 -21.88 -10.49
N GLY A 474 6.87 -21.30 -11.68
CA GLY A 474 5.73 -21.43 -12.56
C GLY A 474 4.55 -20.52 -12.23
N HIS A 475 4.77 -19.40 -11.54
CA HIS A 475 3.76 -18.39 -11.19
C HIS A 475 3.48 -17.38 -12.32
N LEU A 476 4.39 -17.22 -13.29
CA LEU A 476 4.19 -16.32 -14.45
C LEU A 476 3.67 -17.04 -15.71
N ASN A 477 3.21 -18.30 -15.57
CA ASN A 477 2.68 -19.12 -16.67
C ASN A 477 1.16 -19.31 -16.56
N GLY A 478 0.40 -18.59 -17.39
CA GLY A 478 -1.07 -18.70 -17.46
C GLY A 478 -1.79 -17.67 -16.60
N HIS A 479 -2.89 -18.09 -15.96
CA HIS A 479 -3.63 -17.31 -14.97
C HIS A 479 -3.31 -17.85 -13.58
N LYS A 480 -2.15 -17.45 -13.05
CA LYS A 480 -1.68 -17.91 -11.74
C LYS A 480 -1.35 -16.71 -10.87
N ALA A 481 -1.44 -16.93 -9.55
CA ALA A 481 -1.02 -15.96 -8.56
C ALA A 481 0.51 -15.86 -8.55
N THR A 482 1.02 -14.63 -8.61
CA THR A 482 2.42 -14.27 -8.37
C THR A 482 2.50 -13.30 -7.19
N ARG A 483 3.72 -13.13 -6.64
CA ARG A 483 3.98 -12.23 -5.51
C ARG A 483 4.75 -10.99 -5.96
N ALA A 484 4.29 -9.82 -5.52
CA ALA A 484 5.04 -8.58 -5.68
C ALA A 484 6.03 -8.36 -4.53
N VAL A 485 7.22 -7.87 -4.86
CA VAL A 485 8.19 -7.39 -3.86
C VAL A 485 7.85 -5.98 -3.37
N ALA A 486 7.30 -5.16 -4.26
CA ALA A 486 6.80 -3.82 -3.96
C ALA A 486 5.77 -3.40 -5.02
N PHE A 487 4.96 -2.39 -4.74
CA PHE A 487 4.27 -1.62 -5.78
C PHE A 487 5.06 -0.35 -6.06
N ALA A 488 5.07 0.08 -7.32
CA ALA A 488 5.71 1.32 -7.75
C ALA A 488 4.71 2.30 -8.35
N ARG A 489 4.94 3.58 -8.06
CA ARG A 489 4.41 4.71 -8.82
C ARG A 489 5.47 5.12 -9.83
N MET A 490 5.13 5.13 -11.11
CA MET A 490 6.07 5.40 -12.20
C MET A 490 5.52 6.47 -13.13
N PHE A 491 6.41 7.26 -13.73
CA PHE A 491 6.09 8.33 -14.66
C PHE A 491 6.39 7.93 -16.10
N LEU A 492 5.40 8.03 -17.00
CA LEU A 492 5.60 7.86 -18.45
C LEU A 492 6.29 9.09 -19.04
N THR A 493 7.54 8.93 -19.48
CA THR A 493 8.36 10.04 -20.02
C THR A 493 8.05 10.35 -21.48
N LYS A 494 7.60 9.34 -22.23
CA LYS A 494 7.11 9.45 -23.61
C LYS A 494 6.04 8.39 -23.89
N PRO A 495 5.20 8.55 -24.94
CA PRO A 495 4.25 7.54 -25.34
C PRO A 495 4.94 6.21 -25.70
N ALA A 496 4.19 5.12 -25.57
CA ALA A 496 4.61 3.79 -25.94
C ALA A 496 5.00 3.71 -27.42
N ILE A 497 6.16 3.13 -27.69
CA ILE A 497 6.68 2.94 -29.04
C ILE A 497 6.14 1.64 -29.63
N LYS A 498 5.71 1.70 -30.90
CA LYS A 498 5.05 0.63 -31.65
C LYS A 498 5.75 0.36 -32.98
N ASP A 499 7.04 0.11 -32.94
CA ASP A 499 7.77 -0.24 -34.17
C ASP A 499 7.67 -1.75 -34.44
N ALA A 500 7.85 -2.14 -35.70
CA ALA A 500 7.82 -3.55 -36.13
C ALA A 500 8.93 -4.38 -35.47
N SER A 501 10.04 -3.75 -35.06
CA SER A 501 11.18 -4.36 -34.37
C SER A 501 11.29 -4.05 -32.87
N GLU A 502 10.63 -3.00 -32.36
CA GLU A 502 10.74 -2.58 -30.96
C GLU A 502 9.39 -2.09 -30.40
N ARG A 503 9.00 -2.64 -29.24
CA ARG A 503 7.83 -2.21 -28.48
C ARG A 503 8.20 -2.04 -27.02
N TYR A 504 8.08 -0.81 -26.53
CA TYR A 504 8.49 -0.51 -25.17
C TYR A 504 7.73 0.67 -24.56
N LEU A 505 7.69 0.66 -23.23
CA LEU A 505 7.27 1.78 -22.39
C LEU A 505 8.50 2.49 -21.86
N SER A 506 8.47 3.82 -21.77
CA SER A 506 9.55 4.60 -21.16
C SER A 506 9.08 5.26 -19.89
N LEU A 507 9.79 4.94 -18.81
CA LEU A 507 9.34 5.16 -17.47
C LEU A 507 10.47 5.69 -16.58
N GLU A 508 10.08 6.41 -15.54
CA GLU A 508 10.93 6.81 -14.43
C GLU A 508 10.22 6.39 -13.13
N MET A 509 10.96 5.87 -12.15
CA MET A 509 10.38 5.48 -10.87
C MET A 509 10.23 6.70 -9.96
N ILE A 510 9.01 6.92 -9.46
CA ILE A 510 8.67 8.06 -8.59
C ILE A 510 8.68 7.62 -7.12
N ASP A 511 8.11 6.44 -6.86
CA ASP A 511 7.93 5.92 -5.50
C ASP A 511 7.78 4.39 -5.51
N ILE A 512 8.08 3.75 -4.37
CA ILE A 512 7.81 2.35 -4.09
C ILE A 512 7.17 2.18 -2.70
N THR A 513 6.37 1.13 -2.51
CA THR A 513 5.91 0.72 -1.16
C THR A 513 7.03 0.07 -0.37
N GLY A 514 6.93 0.05 0.96
CA GLY A 514 7.89 -0.62 1.85
C GLY A 514 9.14 0.21 2.12
N LYS A 515 10.23 -0.45 2.50
CA LYS A 515 11.48 0.18 2.94
C LYS A 515 11.98 1.22 1.94
N GLY A 516 12.30 2.41 2.45
CA GLY A 516 12.76 3.53 1.66
C GLY A 516 11.72 4.24 0.79
N GLY A 517 10.45 3.79 0.78
CA GLY A 517 9.36 4.43 0.07
C GLY A 517 9.06 5.85 0.57
N ARG A 518 8.48 6.69 -0.30
CA ARG A 518 8.13 8.09 -0.02
C ARG A 518 6.70 8.27 0.51
N GLY A 519 5.90 7.20 0.57
CA GLY A 519 4.51 7.25 1.08
C GLY A 519 3.50 7.93 0.16
N THR A 520 3.88 8.22 -1.09
CA THR A 520 2.97 8.83 -2.08
C THR A 520 2.06 7.81 -2.76
N LEU A 521 2.19 6.53 -2.38
CA LEU A 521 1.38 5.41 -2.82
C LEU A 521 0.17 5.18 -1.90
N ASP A 522 0.19 5.64 -0.65
CA ASP A 522 -0.83 5.39 0.37
C ASP A 522 -2.25 5.81 -0.09
N GLU A 523 -2.36 6.86 -0.91
CA GLU A 523 -3.64 7.32 -1.50
C GLU A 523 -4.28 6.28 -2.47
N PHE A 524 -3.46 5.43 -3.09
CA PHE A 524 -3.88 4.42 -4.07
C PHE A 524 -4.01 3.02 -3.46
N LEU A 525 -3.59 2.88 -2.20
CA LEU A 525 -3.67 1.64 -1.46
C LEU A 525 -4.91 1.65 -0.59
N ARG A 526 -5.75 0.64 -0.77
CA ARG A 526 -6.73 0.26 0.21
C ARG A 526 -6.01 -0.54 1.30
N GLU A 527 -5.85 0.14 2.42
CA GLU A 527 -5.22 -0.37 3.63
C GLU A 527 -6.28 -0.96 4.55
N GLU A 528 -6.14 -2.26 4.83
CA GLU A 528 -7.00 -2.98 5.76
C GLU A 528 -6.15 -3.51 6.91
N ALA A 529 -6.64 -3.36 8.13
CA ALA A 529 -6.13 -4.07 9.28
C ALA A 529 -7.17 -5.11 9.68
N GLU A 530 -6.75 -6.34 9.93
CA GLU A 530 -7.63 -7.41 10.36
C GLU A 530 -7.05 -8.14 11.57
N LEU A 531 -7.94 -8.60 12.46
CA LEU A 531 -7.57 -9.49 13.55
C LEU A 531 -7.31 -10.88 12.99
N VAL A 532 -6.19 -11.46 13.38
CA VAL A 532 -5.75 -12.79 12.96
C VAL A 532 -5.60 -13.76 14.13
N ARG A 533 -5.62 -13.25 15.37
CA ARG A 533 -5.64 -14.03 16.60
C ARG A 533 -6.38 -13.26 17.69
#